data_AF-A0A5B8MMT8-F1
#
_entry.id   AF-A0A5B8MMT8-F1
#
_cell.length_a   1.000
_cell.length_b   1.000
_cell.length_c   1.000
_cell.angle_alpha   90.00
_cell.angle_beta   90.00
_cell.angle_gamma   90.00
#
_symmetry.space_group_name_H-M   'P 1'
#
loop_
_entity.id
_entity.type
_entity.pdbx_description
1 polymer ?
#
loop_
_entity_poly.entity_id
_entity_poly.type
_entity_poly.pdbx_seq_one_letter_code
_entity_poly.pdbx_strand_id
1 'polypeptide(L)'
;MTQGYFPSPPSAEEAKTNPVALLELREHLSREKLVKIEEQKLVREELKLCYRREGVNHISKCKDLALEYIKLMKENKAAVNLN
;
A
#
# COMPACT_ATOMS: atom_id res chain seq x y z
N MET A 1 -21.22 9.84 0.28
CA MET A 1 -20.10 8.92 0.57
C MET A 1 -20.62 7.89 1.56
N THR A 2 -20.96 6.68 1.10
CA THR A 2 -21.34 5.59 2.01
C THR A 2 -20.07 5.09 2.69
N GLN A 3 -19.96 5.20 4.01
CA GLN A 3 -18.88 4.53 4.72
C GLN A 3 -19.12 3.03 4.63
N GLY A 4 -18.17 2.30 4.03
CA GLY A 4 -18.16 0.84 4.07
C GLY A 4 -17.82 0.35 5.47
N TYR A 5 -18.50 -0.69 5.94
CA TYR A 5 -18.15 -1.34 7.20
C TYR A 5 -16.91 -2.24 6.98
N PHE A 6 -15.83 -1.96 7.71
CA PHE A 6 -14.64 -2.80 7.76
C PHE A 6 -14.50 -3.41 9.16
N PRO A 7 -14.77 -4.72 9.34
CA PRO A 7 -14.60 -5.36 10.64
C PRO A 7 -13.12 -5.39 11.03
N SER A 8 -12.87 -5.22 12.33
CA SER A 8 -11.55 -5.40 12.94
C SER A 8 -11.07 -6.86 12.80
N PRO A 9 -9.76 -7.09 12.62
CA PRO A 9 -9.24 -8.43 12.42
C PRO A 9 -9.38 -9.30 13.69
N PRO A 10 -9.64 -10.61 13.54
CA PRO A 10 -9.59 -11.55 14.65
C PRO A 10 -8.14 -11.74 15.14
N SER A 11 -7.97 -12.21 16.37
CA SER A 11 -6.63 -12.47 16.91
C SER A 11 -5.95 -13.64 16.19
N ALA A 12 -4.61 -13.64 16.16
CA ALA A 12 -3.84 -14.71 15.54
C ALA A 12 -4.07 -16.09 16.19
N GLU A 13 -4.41 -16.12 17.48
CA GLU A 13 -4.72 -17.37 18.20
C GLU A 13 -6.12 -17.91 17.83
N GLU A 14 -7.11 -17.04 17.66
CA GLU A 14 -8.45 -17.43 17.17
C GLU A 14 -8.39 -17.94 15.73
N ALA A 15 -7.58 -17.30 14.88
CA ALA A 15 -7.40 -17.73 13.50
C ALA A 15 -6.75 -19.12 13.36
N LYS A 16 -5.95 -19.58 14.34
CA LYS A 16 -5.35 -20.93 14.30
C LYS A 16 -6.38 -22.02 14.57
N THR A 17 -7.38 -21.73 15.40
CA THR A 17 -8.33 -22.73 15.92
C THR A 17 -9.64 -22.75 15.16
N ASN A 18 -10.07 -21.61 14.60
CA ASN A 18 -11.33 -21.48 13.89
C ASN A 18 -11.10 -21.19 12.38
N PRO A 19 -11.61 -22.03 11.46
CA PRO A 19 -11.46 -21.80 10.03
C PRO A 19 -12.13 -20.52 9.53
N VAL A 20 -13.21 -20.05 10.17
CA VAL A 20 -13.88 -18.79 9.82
C VAL A 20 -12.99 -17.60 10.15
N ALA A 21 -12.43 -17.57 11.37
CA ALA A 21 -11.51 -16.53 11.79
C ALA A 21 -10.24 -16.49 10.92
N LEU A 22 -9.77 -17.66 10.43
CA LEU A 22 -8.66 -17.73 9.49
C LEU A 22 -8.97 -17.06 8.14
N LEU A 23 -10.18 -17.23 7.62
CA LEU A 23 -10.63 -16.59 6.38
C LEU A 23 -10.74 -15.07 6.56
N GLU A 24 -11.36 -14.62 7.65
CA GLU A 24 -11.48 -13.20 7.98
C GLU A 24 -10.11 -12.52 8.12
N LEU A 25 -9.15 -13.19 8.78
CA LEU A 25 -7.78 -12.70 8.88
C LEU A 25 -7.11 -12.57 7.50
N ARG A 26 -7.28 -13.54 6.61
CA ARG A 26 -6.74 -13.49 5.24
C ARG A 26 -7.36 -12.37 4.41
N GLU A 27 -8.66 -12.15 4.54
CA GLU A 27 -9.37 -11.06 3.88
C GLU A 27 -8.90 -9.71 4.40
N HIS A 28 -8.69 -9.57 5.71
CA HIS A 28 -8.11 -8.38 6.31
C HIS A 28 -6.70 -8.11 5.77
N LEU A 29 -5.81 -9.10 5.78
CA LEU A 29 -4.45 -8.96 5.26
C LEU A 29 -4.44 -8.59 3.77
N SER A 30 -5.35 -9.15 2.98
CA SER A 30 -5.51 -8.79 1.57
C SER A 30 -5.92 -7.34 1.40
N ARG A 31 -6.86 -6.84 2.21
CA ARG A 31 -7.28 -5.44 2.22
C ARG A 31 -6.13 -4.49 2.59
N GLU A 32 -5.37 -4.81 3.63
CA GLU A 32 -4.18 -4.03 4.02
C GLU A 32 -3.13 -3.97 2.91
N LYS A 33 -2.91 -5.08 2.17
CA LYS A 33 -2.04 -5.08 0.99
C LYS A 33 -2.55 -4.14 -0.10
N LEU A 34 -3.87 -4.11 -0.34
CA LEU A 34 -4.48 -3.19 -1.30
C LEU A 34 -4.32 -1.73 -0.87
N VAL A 35 -4.52 -1.42 0.41
CA VAL A 35 -4.32 -0.06 0.95
C VAL A 35 -2.89 0.42 0.66
N LYS A 36 -1.88 -0.40 0.95
CA LYS A 36 -0.48 -0.06 0.64
C LYS A 36 -0.22 0.15 -0.85
N ILE A 37 -0.90 -0.60 -1.73
CA ILE A 37 -0.80 -0.42 -3.18
C ILE A 37 -1.41 0.93 -3.59
N GLU A 38 -2.54 1.32 -3.01
CA GLU A 38 -3.16 2.62 -3.28
C GLU A 38 -2.30 3.78 -2.76
N GLU A 39 -1.69 3.66 -1.57
CA GLU A 39 -0.74 4.65 -1.04
C GLU A 39 0.42 4.90 -2.02
N GLN A 40 0.96 3.83 -2.61
CA GLN A 40 1.99 3.97 -3.64
C GLN A 40 1.51 4.67 -4.90
N LYS A 41 0.26 4.44 -5.31
CA LYS A 41 -0.31 5.10 -6.48
C LYS A 41 -0.42 6.59 -6.23
N LEU A 42 -0.80 7.02 -5.02
CA LEU A 42 -0.84 8.44 -4.64
C LEU A 42 0.54 9.09 -4.80
N VAL A 43 1.60 8.49 -4.24
CA VAL A 43 2.98 9.01 -4.38
C VAL A 43 3.41 9.03 -5.85
N ARG A 44 3.03 8.01 -6.63
CA ARG A 44 3.31 7.98 -8.07
C ARG A 44 2.63 9.12 -8.82
N GLU A 45 1.39 9.46 -8.46
CA GLU A 45 0.65 10.56 -9.07
C GLU A 45 1.25 11.91 -8.72
N GLU A 46 1.62 12.12 -7.46
CA GLU A 46 2.32 13.31 -7.01
C GLU A 46 3.66 13.49 -7.75
N LEU A 47 4.42 12.40 -7.89
CA LEU A 47 5.67 12.41 -8.66
C LEU A 47 5.43 12.81 -10.12
N LYS A 48 4.40 12.27 -10.78
CA LYS A 48 4.04 12.69 -12.16
C LYS A 48 3.71 14.17 -12.23
N LEU A 49 3.02 14.72 -11.23
CA LEU A 49 2.72 16.14 -11.16
C LEU A 49 3.99 16.97 -10.96
N CYS A 50 4.93 16.52 -10.12
CA CYS A 50 6.22 17.16 -9.94
C CYS A 50 6.98 17.25 -11.27
N TYR A 51 7.08 16.13 -12.02
CA TYR A 51 7.71 16.12 -13.34
C TYR A 51 7.04 17.10 -14.32
N ARG A 52 5.70 17.20 -14.30
CA ARG A 52 4.95 18.14 -15.16
C ARG A 52 5.15 19.60 -14.78
N ARG A 53 5.27 19.90 -13.48
CA ARG A 53 5.41 21.28 -12.96
C ARG A 53 6.83 21.81 -13.14
N GLU A 54 7.84 21.01 -12.81
CA GLU A 54 9.24 21.44 -12.78
C GLU A 54 9.94 21.42 -14.14
N GLY A 55 9.43 20.63 -15.10
CA GLY A 55 10.01 20.52 -16.44
C GLY A 55 11.49 20.11 -16.37
N VAL A 56 12.39 20.97 -16.87
CA VAL A 56 13.84 20.69 -16.91
C VAL A 56 14.46 20.55 -15.51
N ASN A 57 13.87 21.14 -14.47
CA ASN A 57 14.40 21.14 -13.11
C ASN A 57 14.03 19.88 -12.29
N HIS A 58 13.34 18.91 -12.89
CA HIS A 58 12.83 17.74 -12.16
C HIS A 58 13.94 16.92 -11.47
N ILE A 59 15.18 16.95 -11.97
CA ILE A 59 16.30 16.13 -11.45
C ILE A 59 16.66 16.53 -10.02
N SER A 60 16.62 17.83 -9.71
CA SER A 60 16.92 18.33 -8.36
C SER A 60 15.68 18.37 -7.49
N LYS A 61 14.54 18.81 -8.03
CA LYS A 61 13.31 19.06 -7.27
C LYS A 61 12.48 17.81 -6.98
N CYS A 62 12.43 16.84 -7.90
CA CYS A 62 11.61 15.64 -7.75
C CYS A 62 12.40 14.41 -7.26
N LYS A 63 13.69 14.57 -6.94
CA LYS A 63 14.58 13.46 -6.54
C LYS A 63 14.08 12.74 -5.30
N ASP A 64 13.71 13.49 -4.27
CA ASP A 64 13.34 12.91 -2.98
C ASP A 64 12.02 12.12 -3.10
N LEU A 65 11.03 12.68 -3.80
CA LEU A 65 9.78 11.98 -4.14
C LEU A 65 10.05 10.71 -4.98
N ALA A 66 11.00 10.75 -5.91
CA ALA A 66 11.36 9.58 -6.70
C ALA A 66 12.02 8.49 -5.84
N LEU A 67 12.90 8.86 -4.90
CA LEU A 67 13.53 7.92 -3.98
C LEU A 67 12.51 7.29 -3.03
N GLU A 68 11.57 8.08 -2.51
CA GLU A 68 10.47 7.60 -1.68
C GLU A 68 9.58 6.61 -2.46
N TYR A 69 9.18 6.96 -3.69
CA TYR A 69 8.42 6.05 -4.54
C TYR A 69 9.16 4.72 -4.77
N ILE A 70 10.47 4.75 -5.06
CA ILE A 70 11.28 3.55 -5.24
C ILE A 70 11.36 2.72 -3.96
N LYS A 71 11.51 3.37 -2.80
CA LYS A 71 11.53 2.71 -1.49
C LYS A 71 10.21 1.97 -1.25
N LEU A 72 9.09 2.68 -1.37
CA LEU A 72 7.77 2.07 -1.22
C LEU A 72 7.62 0.90 -2.18
N MET A 73 7.92 1.09 -3.47
CA MET A 73 7.78 0.04 -4.51
C MET A 73 8.51 -1.27 -4.13
N LYS A 74 9.69 -1.18 -3.51
CA LYS A 74 10.41 -2.35 -3.00
C LYS A 74 9.70 -3.01 -1.82
N GLU A 75 9.21 -2.21 -0.88
CA GLU A 75 8.48 -2.69 0.30
C GLU A 75 7.20 -3.45 -0.09
N ASN A 76 6.37 -2.90 -1.00
CA ASN A 76 5.17 -3.62 -1.43
C ASN A 76 5.49 -4.84 -2.28
N LYS A 77 6.53 -4.80 -3.12
CA LYS A 77 6.96 -5.99 -3.87
C LYS A 77 7.35 -7.12 -2.92
N ALA A 78 8.04 -6.81 -1.82
CA ALA A 78 8.33 -7.80 -0.78
C ALA A 78 7.05 -8.33 -0.10
N ALA A 79 6.09 -7.47 0.21
CA ALA A 79 4.81 -7.86 0.82
C ALA A 79 3.92 -8.75 -0.10
N VAL A 80 4.08 -8.64 -1.41
CA VAL A 80 3.38 -9.48 -2.41
C VAL A 80 4.13 -10.81 -2.64
N ASN A 81 5.46 -10.81 -2.59
CA ASN A 81 6.29 -11.98 -2.90
C ASN A 81 6.54 -12.93 -1.71
N LEU A 82 6.14 -12.57 -0.49
CA LEU A 82 6.06 -13.50 0.64
C LEU A 82 4.88 -14.46 0.41
N ASN A 83 5.12 -15.51 -0.37
CA ASN A 83 4.32 -16.72 -0.47
C ASN A 83 5.24 -17.93 -0.26
#